data_AF-A0A933Y774-F1
#
_entry.id   AF-A0A933Y774-F1
#
_cell.length_a   1.000
_cell.length_b   1.000
_cell.length_c   1.000
_cell.angle_alpha   90.00
_cell.angle_beta   90.00
_cell.angle_gamma   90.00
#
_symmetry.space_group_name_H-M   'P 1'
#
loop_
_entity.id
_entity.type
_entity.pdbx_description
1 polymer ?
#
loop_
_entity_poly.entity_id
_entity_poly.type
_entity_poly.pdbx_seq_one_letter_code
_entity_poly.pdbx_strand_id
1 'polypeptide(L)'
;MYMTLWISRIVLTLFLGWLTYLTWTNNVDLLSWATKKSKDLLPIKEEKITPAERRHQAEKLATFIQEAQALRARLDQTPLPVTDHNTWVARVEAWLRDSLGAAYVVRFRDFSGMTFYGDSSEKSKMSKSLDGRSRRLHEFIAELSRQ
;
A
#
# COMPACT_ATOMS: atom_id res chain seq x y z
N MET A 1 28.46 39.27 56.45
CA MET A 1 28.94 38.59 55.21
C MET A 1 28.30 37.22 54.94
N TYR A 2 27.56 36.61 55.89
CA TYR A 2 26.89 35.31 55.70
C TYR A 2 25.50 35.38 55.02
N MET A 3 24.82 36.53 55.08
CA MET A 3 23.42 36.67 54.66
C MET A 3 23.23 36.70 53.13
N THR A 4 24.18 37.26 52.39
CA THR A 4 24.16 37.33 50.92
C THR A 4 24.35 35.97 50.25
N LEU A 5 25.16 35.09 50.85
CA LEU A 5 25.39 33.72 50.38
C LEU A 5 24.13 32.85 50.52
N TRP A 6 23.34 33.05 51.58
CA TRP A 6 22.09 32.33 51.80
C TRP A 6 21.01 32.74 50.81
N ILE A 7 20.88 34.04 50.53
CA ILE A 7 19.90 34.55 49.56
C ILE A 7 20.23 34.04 48.15
N SER A 8 21.50 34.05 47.75
CA SER A 8 21.95 33.53 46.45
C SER A 8 21.58 32.04 46.26
N ARG A 9 21.75 31.22 47.31
CA ARG A 9 21.38 29.80 47.25
C ARG A 9 19.89 29.57 47.11
N ILE A 10 19.07 30.35 47.81
CA ILE A 10 17.60 30.25 47.72
C ILE A 10 17.11 30.65 46.32
N VAL A 11 17.68 31.72 45.75
CA VAL A 11 17.31 32.15 44.39
C VAL A 11 17.71 31.10 43.36
N LEU A 12 18.89 30.49 43.50
CA LEU A 12 19.35 29.45 42.58
C LEU A 12 18.49 28.19 42.64
N THR A 13 18.09 27.75 43.83
CA THR A 13 17.22 26.56 43.98
C THR A 13 15.83 26.80 43.44
N LEU A 14 15.26 27.99 43.65
CA LEU A 14 13.97 28.36 43.06
C LEU A 14 14.04 28.42 41.53
N PHE A 15 15.13 28.96 40.98
CA PHE A 15 15.33 29.04 39.54
C PHE A 15 15.50 27.65 38.89
N LEU A 16 16.27 26.76 39.52
CA LEU A 16 16.40 25.37 39.09
C LEU A 16 15.07 24.61 39.17
N GLY A 17 14.30 24.80 40.25
CA GLY A 17 12.96 24.24 40.40
C GLY A 17 12.02 24.70 39.29
N TRP A 18 12.04 25.99 38.95
CA TRP A 18 11.24 26.56 37.87
C TRP A 18 11.64 26.02 36.49
N LEU A 19 12.93 25.87 36.21
CA LEU A 19 13.44 25.22 35.00
C LEU A 19 12.96 23.77 34.88
N THR A 20 13.04 22.99 35.97
CA THR A 20 12.54 21.61 35.97
C THR A 20 11.03 21.54 35.76
N TYR A 21 10.27 22.45 36.35
CA TYR A 21 8.82 22.55 36.15
C TYR A 21 8.47 22.86 34.70
N LEU A 22 9.15 23.84 34.08
CA LEU A 22 8.99 24.18 32.67
C LEU A 22 9.31 23.01 31.73
N THR A 23 10.37 22.25 32.01
CA THR A 23 10.71 21.08 31.20
C THR A 23 9.70 19.95 31.33
N TRP A 24 9.09 19.79 32.51
CA TRP A 24 8.09 18.75 32.75
C TRP A 24 6.75 19.08 32.09
N THR A 25 6.27 20.31 32.21
CA THR A 25 4.98 20.72 31.63
C THR A 25 5.02 20.83 30.11
N ASN A 26 6.13 21.31 29.51
CA ASN A 26 6.25 21.41 28.05
C ASN A 26 6.51 20.08 27.34
N ASN A 27 7.14 19.08 27.98
CA ASN A 27 7.42 17.80 27.32
C ASN A 27 6.15 16.96 27.07
N VAL A 28 5.15 17.08 27.94
CA VAL A 28 3.86 16.38 27.77
C VAL A 28 3.09 16.94 26.57
N ASP A 29 3.25 18.24 26.30
CA ASP A 29 2.55 18.91 25.21
C ASP A 29 3.26 18.78 23.85
N LEU A 30 4.58 18.59 23.81
CA LEU A 30 5.30 18.41 22.55
C LEU A 30 4.95 17.09 21.84
N LEU A 31 4.79 16.00 22.59
CA LEU A 31 4.38 14.70 22.03
C LEU A 31 2.91 14.71 21.59
N SER A 32 2.02 15.32 22.38
CA SER A 32 0.61 15.49 22.02
C SER A 32 0.46 16.42 20.80
N TRP A 33 1.24 17.50 20.74
CA TRP A 33 1.29 18.44 19.63
C TRP A 33 1.88 17.80 18.37
N ALA A 34 2.96 17.03 18.48
CA ALA A 34 3.56 16.32 17.35
C ALA A 34 2.61 15.26 16.78
N THR A 35 1.92 14.49 17.64
CA THR A 35 0.91 13.51 17.20
C THR A 35 -0.34 14.15 16.62
N LYS A 36 -0.75 15.32 17.12
CA LYS A 36 -1.85 16.11 16.56
C LYS A 36 -1.47 16.69 15.20
N LYS A 37 -0.29 17.30 15.08
CA LYS A 37 0.24 17.85 13.83
C LYS A 37 0.51 16.78 12.78
N SER A 38 0.98 15.58 13.17
CA SER A 38 1.16 14.48 12.21
C SER A 38 -0.17 14.00 11.63
N LYS A 39 -1.25 13.97 12.45
CA LYS A 39 -2.61 13.63 11.98
C LYS A 39 -3.24 14.72 11.11
N ASP A 40 -2.96 15.99 11.39
CA ASP A 40 -3.46 17.11 10.57
C ASP A 40 -2.69 17.26 9.25
N LEU A 41 -1.38 16.97 9.21
CA LEU A 41 -0.50 17.12 8.04
C LEU A 41 -0.53 15.91 7.10
N LEU A 42 -0.77 14.73 7.65
CA LEU A 42 -1.10 13.54 6.87
C LEU A 42 -2.56 13.23 7.17
N PRO A 43 -3.52 13.74 6.36
CA PRO A 43 -4.79 13.04 6.26
C PRO A 43 -4.42 11.67 5.67
N ILE A 44 -4.04 10.73 6.54
CA ILE A 44 -4.34 9.34 6.30
C ILE A 44 -5.86 9.37 6.27
N LYS A 45 -6.40 9.62 5.08
CA LYS A 45 -7.71 9.16 4.70
C LYS A 45 -7.63 7.66 4.99
N GLU A 46 -7.95 7.27 6.22
CA GLU A 46 -8.69 6.05 6.46
C GLU A 46 -10.05 6.30 5.79
N GLU A 47 -10.04 6.44 4.46
CA GLU A 47 -11.20 6.26 3.63
C GLU A 47 -11.49 4.78 3.85
N LYS A 48 -12.29 4.50 4.87
CA LYS A 48 -12.76 3.17 5.20
C LYS A 48 -13.50 2.72 3.95
N ILE A 49 -12.78 2.04 3.06
CA ILE A 49 -13.33 1.48 1.83
C ILE A 49 -14.58 0.75 2.28
N THR A 50 -15.73 1.15 1.77
CA THR A 50 -16.99 0.57 2.22
C THR A 50 -17.01 -0.91 1.79
N PRO A 51 -17.72 -1.80 2.50
CA PRO A 51 -17.90 -3.17 2.04
C PRO A 51 -18.46 -3.27 0.62
N ALA A 52 -19.24 -2.27 0.19
CA ALA A 52 -19.76 -2.16 -1.17
C ALA A 52 -18.66 -1.89 -2.21
N GLU A 53 -17.75 -0.95 -1.93
CA GLU A 53 -16.59 -0.68 -2.81
C GLU A 53 -15.66 -1.88 -2.90
N ARG A 54 -15.42 -2.60 -1.79
CA ARG A 54 -14.61 -3.83 -1.81
C ARG A 54 -15.24 -4.91 -2.68
N ARG A 55 -16.57 -5.09 -2.60
CA ARG A 55 -17.31 -6.00 -3.49
C ARG A 55 -17.18 -5.57 -4.94
N HIS A 56 -17.35 -4.29 -5.24
CA HIS A 56 -17.21 -3.77 -6.59
C HIS A 56 -15.80 -3.98 -7.16
N GLN A 57 -14.76 -3.73 -6.36
CA GLN A 57 -13.37 -4.00 -6.73
C GLN A 57 -13.13 -5.50 -6.98
N ALA A 58 -13.67 -6.38 -6.12
CA ALA A 58 -13.57 -7.83 -6.29
C ALA A 58 -14.29 -8.32 -7.56
N GLU A 59 -15.49 -7.80 -7.86
CA GLU A 59 -16.22 -8.09 -9.10
C GLU A 59 -15.41 -7.67 -10.32
N LYS A 60 -14.80 -6.49 -10.29
CA LYS A 60 -13.98 -6.00 -11.40
C LYS A 60 -12.74 -6.86 -11.63
N LEU A 61 -12.07 -7.28 -10.55
CA LEU A 61 -10.97 -8.25 -10.61
C LEU A 61 -11.43 -9.59 -11.20
N ALA A 62 -12.63 -10.07 -10.84
CA ALA A 62 -13.21 -11.29 -11.40
C ALA A 62 -13.45 -11.16 -12.91
N THR A 63 -13.92 -10.01 -13.39
CA THR A 63 -14.03 -9.73 -14.84
C THR A 63 -12.66 -9.84 -15.53
N PHE A 64 -11.60 -9.27 -14.96
CA PHE A 64 -10.26 -9.39 -15.55
C PHE A 64 -9.74 -10.82 -15.59
N ILE A 65 -10.12 -11.66 -14.62
CA ILE A 65 -9.80 -13.09 -14.62
C ILE A 65 -10.53 -13.82 -15.75
N GLN A 66 -11.81 -13.52 -15.97
CA GLN A 66 -12.58 -14.08 -17.09
C GLN A 66 -11.98 -13.67 -18.45
N GLU A 67 -11.57 -12.41 -18.60
CA GLU A 67 -10.87 -11.93 -19.79
C GLU A 67 -9.55 -12.69 -20.03
N ALA A 68 -8.78 -12.95 -18.97
CA ALA A 68 -7.56 -13.74 -19.05
C ALA A 68 -7.83 -15.20 -19.48
N GLN A 69 -8.91 -15.81 -19.00
CA GLN A 69 -9.34 -17.15 -19.42
C GLN A 69 -9.75 -17.17 -20.90
N ALA A 70 -10.46 -16.15 -21.37
CA ALA A 70 -10.81 -16.01 -22.78
C ALA A 70 -9.57 -15.86 -23.67
N LEU A 71 -8.56 -15.08 -23.24
CA LEU A 71 -7.27 -14.98 -23.93
C LEU A 71 -6.52 -16.31 -23.93
N ARG A 72 -6.58 -17.07 -22.83
CA ARG A 72 -5.95 -18.39 -22.73
C ARG A 72 -6.54 -19.39 -23.72
N ALA A 73 -7.86 -19.37 -23.92
CA ALA A 73 -8.52 -20.22 -24.91
C ALA A 73 -8.09 -19.91 -26.36
N ARG A 74 -7.49 -18.74 -26.59
CA ARG A 74 -7.04 -18.26 -27.91
C ARG A 74 -5.54 -18.47 -28.13
N LEU A 75 -4.83 -19.18 -27.25
CA LEU A 75 -3.39 -19.44 -27.38
C LEU A 75 -3.01 -20.28 -28.61
N ASP A 76 -3.95 -20.99 -29.22
CA ASP A 76 -3.76 -21.76 -30.45
C ASP A 76 -4.07 -20.96 -31.73
N GLN A 77 -4.53 -19.71 -31.61
CA GLN A 77 -4.80 -18.87 -32.78
C GLN A 77 -3.52 -18.48 -33.52
N THR A 78 -3.63 -18.40 -34.85
CA THR A 78 -2.56 -17.91 -35.73
C THR A 78 -3.09 -16.70 -36.51
N PRO A 79 -2.54 -15.49 -36.34
CA PRO A 79 -1.41 -15.16 -35.46
C PRO A 79 -1.78 -15.21 -33.96
N LEU A 80 -0.78 -15.41 -33.10
CA LEU A 80 -0.95 -15.39 -31.65
C LEU A 80 -1.47 -14.00 -31.21
N PRO A 81 -2.48 -13.90 -30.31
CA PRO A 81 -3.12 -12.64 -29.95
C PRO A 81 -2.31 -11.83 -28.93
N VAL A 82 -1.04 -11.52 -29.26
CA VAL A 82 -0.11 -10.77 -28.40
C VAL A 82 -0.59 -9.35 -28.13
N THR A 83 -1.18 -8.69 -29.13
CA THR A 83 -1.75 -7.34 -29.00
C THR A 83 -2.88 -7.30 -27.98
N ASP A 84 -3.79 -8.29 -28.02
CA ASP A 84 -4.92 -8.38 -27.09
C ASP A 84 -4.42 -8.64 -25.66
N HIS A 85 -3.41 -9.51 -25.51
CA HIS A 85 -2.75 -9.74 -24.22
C HIS A 85 -2.14 -8.47 -23.66
N ASN A 86 -1.36 -7.73 -24.44
CA ASN A 86 -0.69 -6.52 -23.97
C ASN A 86 -1.70 -5.41 -23.62
N THR A 87 -2.77 -5.30 -24.41
CA THR A 87 -3.88 -4.39 -24.13
C THR A 87 -4.57 -4.76 -22.82
N TRP A 88 -4.84 -6.04 -22.60
CA TRP A 88 -5.39 -6.54 -21.33
C TRP A 88 -4.48 -6.20 -20.15
N VAL A 89 -3.17 -6.49 -20.24
CA VAL A 89 -2.20 -6.15 -19.17
C VAL A 89 -2.24 -4.66 -18.85
N ALA A 90 -2.19 -3.79 -19.86
CA ALA A 90 -2.20 -2.34 -19.67
C ALA A 90 -3.47 -1.85 -18.97
N ARG A 91 -4.64 -2.38 -19.34
CA ARG A 91 -5.92 -2.05 -18.69
C ARG A 91 -5.96 -2.47 -17.23
N VAL A 92 -5.48 -3.68 -16.93
CA VAL A 92 -5.41 -4.17 -15.55
C VAL A 92 -4.46 -3.31 -14.72
N GLU A 93 -3.27 -2.98 -15.24
CA GLU A 93 -2.31 -2.14 -14.54
C GLU A 93 -2.81 -0.72 -14.28
N ALA A 94 -3.49 -0.11 -15.26
CA ALA A 94 -4.12 1.20 -15.10
C ALA A 94 -5.18 1.14 -13.99
N TRP A 95 -6.10 0.17 -14.08
CA TRP A 95 -7.17 0.03 -13.08
C TRP A 95 -6.63 -0.27 -11.68
N LEU A 96 -5.63 -1.15 -11.54
CA LEU A 96 -4.98 -1.45 -10.26
C LEU A 96 -4.32 -0.21 -9.67
N ARG A 97 -3.64 0.59 -10.49
CA ARG A 97 -3.01 1.84 -10.05
C ARG A 97 -4.05 2.81 -9.49
N ASP A 98 -5.14 2.99 -10.22
CA ASP A 98 -6.16 3.99 -9.91
C ASP A 98 -7.05 3.55 -8.74
N SER A 99 -7.32 2.24 -8.61
CA SER A 99 -8.29 1.71 -7.63
C SER A 99 -7.66 1.18 -6.35
N LEU A 100 -6.47 0.56 -6.44
CA LEU A 100 -5.82 -0.13 -5.31
C LEU A 100 -4.41 0.43 -5.00
N GLY A 101 -3.83 1.19 -5.92
CA GLY A 101 -2.54 1.84 -5.75
C GLY A 101 -1.36 1.11 -6.39
N ALA A 102 -0.21 1.80 -6.43
CA ALA A 102 0.99 1.35 -7.15
C ALA A 102 1.57 0.02 -6.65
N ALA A 103 1.40 -0.32 -5.36
CA ALA A 103 1.88 -1.57 -4.78
C ALA A 103 1.26 -2.81 -5.46
N TYR A 104 -0.03 -2.74 -5.80
CA TYR A 104 -0.73 -3.82 -6.50
C TYR A 104 -0.20 -3.99 -7.93
N VAL A 105 0.16 -2.91 -8.61
CA VAL A 105 0.76 -2.96 -9.95
C VAL A 105 2.11 -3.67 -9.92
N VAL A 106 2.97 -3.36 -8.93
CA VAL A 106 4.27 -4.01 -8.77
C VAL A 106 4.10 -5.51 -8.59
N ARG A 107 3.21 -5.93 -7.67
CA ARG A 107 2.92 -7.35 -7.43
C ARG A 107 2.28 -8.05 -8.62
N PHE A 108 1.50 -7.33 -9.43
CA PHE A 108 0.91 -7.84 -10.67
C PHE A 108 1.95 -8.05 -11.77
N ARG A 109 2.96 -7.18 -11.86
CA ARG A 109 4.10 -7.31 -12.78
C ARG A 109 5.07 -8.39 -12.34
N ASP A 110 5.30 -8.48 -11.03
CA ASP A 110 6.28 -9.37 -10.44
C ASP A 110 5.65 -10.74 -10.16
N PHE A 111 5.68 -11.59 -11.18
CA PHE A 111 5.33 -13.01 -11.06
C PHE A 111 6.53 -13.89 -10.65
N SER A 112 7.64 -13.29 -10.13
CA SER A 112 8.90 -13.96 -9.77
C SER A 112 8.80 -15.02 -8.66
N GLY A 113 7.67 -15.13 -7.96
CA GLY A 113 7.40 -16.17 -6.96
C GLY A 113 6.62 -17.39 -7.48
N MET A 114 6.30 -17.45 -8.76
CA MET A 114 5.49 -18.54 -9.34
C MET A 114 6.35 -19.47 -10.19
N THR A 115 6.32 -20.77 -9.87
CA THR A 115 7.01 -21.79 -10.65
C THR A 115 6.27 -22.04 -11.97
N PHE A 116 6.95 -21.84 -13.09
CA PHE A 116 6.41 -22.08 -14.43
C PHE A 116 7.25 -23.11 -15.19
N TYR A 117 6.63 -24.20 -15.60
CA TYR A 117 7.23 -25.22 -16.46
C TYR A 117 6.93 -24.92 -17.94
N GLY A 118 7.88 -25.15 -18.86
CA GLY A 118 7.66 -25.08 -20.31
C GLY A 118 8.76 -24.36 -21.12
N ASP A 119 8.74 -24.57 -22.44
CA ASP A 119 9.64 -24.01 -23.46
C ASP A 119 9.60 -22.46 -23.55
N SER A 120 10.57 -21.85 -24.23
CA SER A 120 10.78 -20.40 -24.41
C SER A 120 9.96 -19.75 -25.53
N SER A 121 9.04 -20.48 -26.17
CA SER A 121 8.18 -19.98 -27.25
C SER A 121 7.25 -18.84 -26.79
N GLU A 122 6.83 -17.97 -27.73
CA GLU A 122 5.93 -16.84 -27.44
C GLU A 122 4.61 -17.30 -26.84
N LYS A 123 4.07 -18.41 -27.34
CA LYS A 123 2.87 -19.05 -26.78
C LYS A 123 3.06 -19.45 -25.32
N SER A 124 4.20 -20.09 -25.00
CA SER A 124 4.49 -20.49 -23.61
C SER A 124 4.67 -19.26 -22.71
N LYS A 125 5.39 -18.22 -23.18
CA LYS A 125 5.56 -16.96 -22.44
C LYS A 125 4.22 -16.29 -22.16
N MET A 126 3.33 -16.20 -23.15
CA MET A 126 1.99 -15.63 -22.99
C MET A 126 1.14 -16.48 -22.04
N SER A 127 1.17 -17.80 -22.16
CA SER A 127 0.48 -18.72 -21.25
C SER A 127 0.92 -18.55 -19.79
N LYS A 128 2.24 -18.49 -19.55
CA LYS A 128 2.82 -18.25 -18.21
C LYS A 128 2.45 -16.88 -17.65
N SER A 129 2.50 -15.84 -18.48
CA SER A 129 2.08 -14.48 -18.10
C SER A 129 0.61 -14.46 -17.66
N LEU A 130 -0.29 -15.06 -18.44
CA LEU A 130 -1.71 -15.16 -18.10
C LEU A 130 -1.92 -15.93 -16.79
N ASP A 131 -1.30 -17.10 -16.62
CA ASP A 131 -1.43 -17.90 -15.40
C ASP A 131 -0.94 -17.16 -14.16
N GLY A 132 0.25 -16.54 -14.26
CA GLY A 132 0.83 -15.81 -13.15
C GLY A 132 -0.02 -14.62 -12.72
N ARG A 133 -0.42 -13.82 -13.69
CA ARG A 133 -1.21 -12.61 -13.45
C ARG A 133 -2.61 -12.97 -12.96
N SER A 134 -3.27 -13.99 -13.50
CA SER A 134 -4.57 -14.47 -12.99
C SER A 134 -4.48 -14.96 -11.54
N ARG A 135 -3.44 -15.71 -11.17
CA ARG A 135 -3.23 -16.11 -9.77
C ARG A 135 -3.08 -14.91 -8.86
N ARG A 136 -2.33 -13.89 -9.27
CA ARG A 136 -2.19 -12.66 -8.50
C ARG A 136 -3.52 -11.91 -8.33
N LEU A 137 -4.37 -11.87 -9.36
CA LEU A 137 -5.70 -11.26 -9.24
C LEU A 137 -6.59 -12.02 -8.23
N HIS A 138 -6.50 -13.35 -8.17
CA HIS A 138 -7.18 -14.13 -7.14
C HIS A 138 -6.67 -13.81 -5.71
N GLU A 139 -5.37 -13.63 -5.54
CA GLU A 139 -4.79 -13.19 -4.26
C GLU A 139 -5.34 -11.82 -3.84
N PHE A 140 -5.43 -10.87 -4.78
CA PHE A 140 -6.00 -9.55 -4.50
C PHE A 140 -7.47 -9.61 -4.07
N ILE A 141 -8.28 -10.45 -4.70
CA ILE A 141 -9.67 -10.67 -4.27
C ILE A 141 -9.71 -11.21 -2.84
N ALA A 142 -8.86 -12.20 -2.52
CA ALA A 142 -8.79 -12.77 -1.18
C ALA A 142 -8.32 -11.74 -0.14
N GLU A 143 -7.39 -10.85 -0.49
CA GLU A 143 -6.94 -9.75 0.38
C GLU A 143 -8.06 -8.76 0.67
N LEU A 144 -8.80 -8.34 -0.37
CA LEU A 144 -9.95 -7.44 -0.21
C LEU A 144 -11.05 -8.03 0.68
N SER A 145 -11.21 -9.35 0.73
CA SER A 145 -12.18 -10.01 1.61
C SER A 145 -11.77 -10.10 3.08
N ARG A 146 -10.47 -10.00 3.39
CA ARG A 146 -9.93 -10.13 4.75
C ARG A 146 -9.82 -8.79 5.50
N GLN A 147 -9.91 -7.68 4.76
CA GLN A 147 -9.92 -6.31 5.28
C GLN A 147 -11.36 -5.84 5.55
#